data_AF-A0A8H5GRA9-F1
#
_entry.id   AF-A0A8H5GRA9-F1
#
_cell.length_a   1.000
_cell.length_b   1.000
_cell.length_c   1.000
_cell.angle_alpha   90.00
_cell.angle_beta   90.00
_cell.angle_gamma   90.00
#
_symmetry.space_group_name_H-M   'P 1'
#
loop_
_entity.id
_entity.type
_entity.pdbx_description
1 polymer ?
#
loop_
_entity_poly.entity_id
_entity_poly.type
_entity_poly.pdbx_seq_one_letter_code
_entity_poly.pdbx_strand_id
1 'polypeptide(L)'
;MSKNISPQAPSSSPASPVTPSYSPTVDLEMSIPTITSDVDDPYSLRSKIQDANQIAELRKRGSNKNKRHVGKFYEQQNEKIELLLKSIESHAQEGQDETQENSLKVKIAIRASFIANCILAVLQLYAAISSLSLSFFATAADSVFDPGANWLLNYLHKNSRKLDQHKYPVGGARLTTIGNIVYAFAMLTVSIILVAFSIQGLVSHEGGDTLEFHIPSVVAVGVALVTKFLLFLYCFSIRNASSQVQVLWEDHRNDLFINGFGILTSSAGAKLRWWIDPMGAILISLMIIYSWTLTSIEQFQLLAGKAAPVEFNQLVIYKALTFSEEITQIDSCKAYHSGEKYIVEVDIVMPADTPLWKTHDISQDLQDQLETLPMVERAFVQ
;
A
#
# COMPACT_ATOMS: atom_id res chain seq x y z
N MET A 1 34.11 -56.16 -42.63
CA MET A 1 34.57 -57.43 -42.02
C MET A 1 36.08 -57.34 -41.88
N SER A 2 36.63 -57.82 -40.76
CA SER A 2 38.04 -57.81 -40.33
C SER A 2 38.53 -56.70 -39.37
N LYS A 3 38.89 -57.23 -38.20
CA LYS A 3 39.44 -56.71 -36.96
C LYS A 3 40.88 -56.18 -37.03
N ASN A 4 41.15 -55.31 -36.07
CA ASN A 4 42.34 -55.13 -35.19
C ASN A 4 43.73 -54.92 -35.79
N ILE A 5 44.42 -53.90 -35.25
CA ILE A 5 45.60 -54.00 -34.35
C ILE A 5 45.80 -52.63 -33.65
N SER A 6 45.86 -52.62 -32.32
CA SER A 6 46.45 -51.53 -31.50
C SER A 6 47.96 -51.75 -31.33
N PRO A 7 48.75 -50.73 -30.94
CA PRO A 7 49.22 -50.76 -29.56
C PRO A 7 49.51 -49.39 -28.88
N GLN A 8 49.51 -49.49 -27.53
CA GLN A 8 50.26 -48.74 -26.51
C GLN A 8 49.74 -47.41 -25.93
N ALA A 9 49.58 -47.46 -24.61
CA ALA A 9 49.26 -46.39 -23.67
C ALA A 9 50.54 -45.73 -23.10
N PRO A 10 50.40 -44.63 -22.34
CA PRO A 10 50.80 -44.77 -20.93
C PRO A 10 49.87 -44.10 -19.88
N SER A 11 49.71 -44.85 -18.79
CA SER A 11 49.54 -44.45 -17.37
C SER A 11 48.57 -43.31 -17.00
N SER A 12 47.39 -43.69 -16.53
CA SER A 12 46.55 -42.89 -15.63
C SER A 12 46.95 -43.11 -14.16
N SER A 13 47.18 -42.04 -13.41
CA SER A 13 47.18 -42.04 -11.95
C SER A 13 45.78 -41.66 -11.45
N PRO A 14 45.24 -42.28 -10.38
CA PRO A 14 43.89 -41.97 -9.91
C PRO A 14 43.92 -40.75 -8.99
N ALA A 15 43.33 -39.64 -9.42
CA ALA A 15 43.03 -38.52 -8.52
C ALA A 15 41.76 -38.84 -7.73
N SER A 16 41.92 -38.93 -6.41
CA SER A 16 40.87 -39.15 -5.41
C SER A 16 39.73 -38.11 -5.49
N PRO A 17 38.49 -38.46 -5.12
CA PRO A 17 37.36 -37.54 -5.15
C PRO A 17 37.47 -36.50 -4.03
N VAL A 18 37.60 -35.22 -4.40
CA VAL A 18 37.49 -34.10 -3.46
C VAL A 18 36.01 -33.96 -3.08
N THR A 19 35.70 -34.36 -1.85
CA THR A 19 34.42 -34.11 -1.21
C THR A 19 34.35 -32.63 -0.83
N PRO A 20 33.31 -31.85 -1.19
CA PRO A 20 33.16 -30.50 -0.68
C PRO A 20 32.79 -30.58 0.81
N SER A 21 33.68 -30.07 1.67
CA SER A 21 33.41 -29.91 3.09
C SER A 21 32.28 -28.91 3.29
N TYR A 22 31.11 -29.41 3.68
CA TYR A 22 29.98 -28.62 4.12
C TYR A 22 30.31 -28.03 5.50
N SER A 23 30.59 -26.72 5.58
CA SER A 23 30.57 -25.99 6.84
C SER A 23 29.15 -25.45 7.06
N PRO A 24 28.52 -25.67 8.22
CA PRO A 24 27.17 -25.20 8.49
C PRO A 24 27.19 -23.72 8.89
N THR A 25 26.12 -23.02 8.45
CA THR A 25 25.58 -21.77 9.00
C THR A 25 26.49 -20.54 9.01
N VAL A 26 26.52 -19.83 7.87
CA VAL A 26 26.57 -18.36 7.89
C VAL A 26 25.12 -17.91 7.81
N ASP A 27 24.57 -17.45 8.93
CA ASP A 27 23.24 -16.87 9.00
C ASP A 27 23.20 -15.61 8.13
N LEU A 28 22.45 -15.69 7.03
CA LEU A 28 22.28 -14.63 6.03
C LEU A 28 21.24 -13.56 6.44
N GLU A 29 20.80 -13.56 7.69
CA GLU A 29 19.78 -12.64 8.22
C GLU A 29 20.35 -11.77 9.35
N MET A 30 21.33 -10.89 9.06
CA MET A 30 21.50 -9.62 9.82
C MET A 30 22.55 -8.66 9.24
N SER A 31 22.87 -8.71 7.95
CA SER A 31 23.65 -7.63 7.34
C SER A 31 22.72 -6.47 7.03
N ILE A 32 22.60 -5.53 7.96
CA ILE A 32 22.26 -4.14 7.65
C ILE A 32 23.15 -3.75 6.46
N PRO A 33 22.59 -3.27 5.34
CA PRO A 33 23.43 -2.83 4.22
C PRO A 33 24.33 -1.72 4.77
N THR A 34 25.62 -2.05 4.93
CA THR A 34 26.63 -1.06 5.27
C THR A 34 26.72 -0.17 4.05
N ILE A 35 26.10 1.00 4.14
CA ILE A 35 26.13 2.03 3.12
C ILE A 35 27.61 2.30 2.84
N THR A 36 28.04 1.97 1.62
CA THR A 36 29.39 2.18 1.13
C THR A 36 29.79 3.65 1.33
N SER A 37 31.08 3.89 1.53
CA SER A 37 31.70 5.16 1.92
C SER A 37 31.62 6.29 0.87
N ASP A 38 30.83 6.13 -0.19
CA ASP A 38 30.82 6.98 -1.39
C ASP A 38 29.57 7.86 -1.52
N VAL A 39 28.81 8.03 -0.45
CA VAL A 39 27.65 8.93 -0.47
C VAL A 39 28.09 10.33 -0.05
N ASP A 40 27.96 11.28 -0.97
CA ASP A 40 28.21 12.69 -0.73
C ASP A 40 27.31 13.23 0.40
N ASP A 41 27.91 13.64 1.51
CA ASP A 41 27.24 14.18 2.70
C ASP A 41 27.84 15.56 3.03
N PRO A 42 27.59 16.58 2.20
CA PRO A 42 28.20 17.90 2.36
C PRO A 42 27.82 18.56 3.69
N TYR A 43 26.69 18.19 4.27
CA TYR A 43 26.20 18.72 5.55
C TYR A 43 26.58 17.85 6.77
N SER A 44 27.36 16.79 6.58
CA SER A 44 27.79 15.86 7.63
C SER A 44 26.64 15.33 8.50
N LEU A 45 25.47 15.09 7.89
CA LEU A 45 24.28 14.59 8.58
C LEU A 45 24.52 13.23 9.24
N ARG A 46 25.39 12.39 8.67
CA ARG A 46 25.79 11.09 9.24
C ARG A 46 26.31 11.22 10.67
N SER A 47 27.05 12.29 10.96
CA SER A 47 27.62 12.53 12.29
C SER A 47 26.57 12.75 13.39
N LYS A 48 25.33 13.08 12.99
CA LYS A 48 24.22 13.33 13.92
C LYS A 48 23.41 12.07 14.25
N ILE A 49 23.64 10.97 13.53
CA ILE A 49 22.97 9.68 13.78
C ILE A 49 23.36 9.18 15.18
N GLN A 50 22.35 8.85 16.00
CA GLN A 50 22.55 8.29 17.33
C GLN A 50 22.58 6.76 17.26
N ASP A 51 23.52 6.11 17.94
CA ASP A 51 23.55 4.64 17.99
C ASP A 51 22.36 4.08 18.77
N ALA A 52 21.91 2.87 18.42
CA ALA A 52 20.78 2.21 19.07
C ALA A 52 20.98 2.06 20.59
N ASN A 53 22.22 1.86 21.04
CA ASN A 53 22.54 1.79 22.47
C ASN A 53 22.39 3.13 23.18
N GLN A 54 22.74 4.23 22.51
CA GLN A 54 22.58 5.59 23.05
C GLN A 54 21.10 5.95 23.14
N ILE A 55 20.29 5.60 22.15
CA ILE A 55 18.83 5.77 22.19
C ILE A 55 18.22 4.96 23.34
N ALA A 56 18.69 3.72 23.56
CA ALA A 56 18.25 2.88 24.66
C ALA A 56 18.64 3.46 26.04
N GLU A 57 19.79 4.14 26.13
CA GLU A 57 20.22 4.82 27.35
C GLU A 57 19.43 6.12 27.61
N LEU A 58 19.15 6.90 26.56
CA LEU A 58 18.28 8.08 26.61
C LEU A 58 16.85 7.73 27.03
N ARG A 59 16.35 6.55 26.64
CA ARG A 59 15.08 6.00 27.14
C ARG A 59 15.10 5.71 28.64
N LYS A 60 16.26 5.49 29.25
CA LYS A 60 16.40 5.21 30.69
C LYS A 60 16.45 6.49 31.53
N ARG A 61 17.03 7.58 31.00
CA ARG A 61 17.16 8.90 31.65
C ARG A 61 15.88 9.74 31.52
N GLY A 62 15.18 10.03 32.62
CA GLY A 62 14.06 11.00 32.65
C GLY A 62 12.80 10.55 33.41
N SER A 63 11.67 11.26 33.22
CA SER A 63 10.32 10.87 33.70
C SER A 63 9.56 10.10 32.61
N ASN A 64 8.68 9.15 32.98
CA ASN A 64 8.08 8.14 32.09
C ASN A 64 7.48 8.67 30.78
N LYS A 65 6.90 9.89 30.79
CA LYS A 65 6.27 10.49 29.59
C LYS A 65 7.30 11.07 28.61
N ASN A 66 8.40 11.63 29.12
CA ASN A 66 9.46 12.24 28.30
C ASN A 66 10.41 11.17 27.71
N LYS A 67 10.65 10.07 28.43
CA LYS A 67 11.51 8.95 27.98
C LYS A 67 11.09 8.39 26.61
N ARG A 68 9.78 8.18 26.42
CA ARG A 68 9.23 7.60 25.19
C ARG A 68 9.26 8.58 24.01
N HIS A 69 9.12 9.87 24.29
CA HIS A 69 9.17 10.91 23.25
C HIS A 69 10.60 11.15 22.76
N VAL A 70 11.58 11.24 23.66
CA VAL A 70 12.99 11.48 23.29
C VAL A 70 13.55 10.31 22.49
N GLY A 71 13.32 9.06 22.92
CA GLY A 71 13.79 7.89 22.16
C GLY A 71 13.15 7.81 20.77
N LYS A 72 11.84 8.04 20.66
CA LYS A 72 11.15 8.07 19.36
C LYS A 72 11.63 9.20 18.46
N PHE A 73 11.95 10.36 19.03
CA PHE A 73 12.47 11.49 18.27
C PHE A 73 13.80 11.15 17.59
N TYR A 74 14.74 10.52 18.31
CA TYR A 74 16.02 10.12 17.73
C TYR A 74 15.89 8.99 16.73
N GLU A 75 14.97 8.04 16.93
CA GLU A 75 14.65 7.02 15.92
C GLU A 75 14.13 7.67 14.63
N GLN A 76 13.16 8.59 14.73
CA GLN A 76 12.65 9.34 13.58
C GLN A 76 13.72 10.23 12.93
N GLN A 77 14.61 10.81 13.73
CA GLN A 77 15.72 11.61 13.21
C GLN A 77 16.70 10.73 12.41
N ASN A 78 17.10 9.59 12.96
CA ASN A 78 18.00 8.66 12.28
C ASN A 78 17.39 8.19 10.96
N GLU A 79 16.12 7.78 10.96
CA GLU A 79 15.39 7.37 9.77
C GLU A 79 15.35 8.50 8.71
N LYS A 80 15.07 9.74 9.14
CA LYS A 80 15.09 10.90 8.23
C LYS A 80 16.47 11.16 7.64
N ILE A 81 17.53 11.12 8.46
CA ILE A 81 18.90 11.33 7.97
C ILE A 81 19.27 10.25 6.95
N GLU A 82 18.93 8.99 7.24
CA GLU A 82 19.18 7.87 6.35
C GLU A 82 18.43 8.03 5.01
N LEU A 83 17.15 8.41 5.06
CA LEU A 83 16.34 8.71 3.87
C LEU A 83 16.91 9.86 3.03
N LEU A 84 17.41 10.93 3.66
CA LEU A 84 18.01 12.07 2.95
C LEU A 84 19.32 11.71 2.27
N LEU A 85 20.18 10.95 2.95
CA LEU A 85 21.49 10.57 2.46
C LEU A 85 21.41 9.51 1.37
N LYS A 86 20.42 8.64 1.44
CA LYS A 86 20.17 7.61 0.44
C LYS A 86 20.18 8.17 -0.99
N SER A 87 20.92 7.55 -1.90
CA SER A 87 21.06 8.04 -3.27
C SER A 87 19.71 7.98 -4.01
N ILE A 88 19.47 8.90 -4.94
CA ILE A 88 18.23 8.92 -5.72
C ILE A 88 18.06 7.60 -6.49
N GLU A 89 19.15 7.02 -7.00
CA GLU A 89 19.11 5.72 -7.66
C GLU A 89 18.65 4.60 -6.70
N SER A 90 19.09 4.59 -5.44
CA SER A 90 18.60 3.62 -4.46
C SER A 90 17.15 3.87 -4.03
N HIS A 91 16.67 5.12 -4.02
CA HIS A 91 15.24 5.43 -3.88
C HIS A 91 14.43 4.92 -5.07
N ALA A 92 14.95 5.04 -6.29
CA ALA A 92 14.33 4.53 -7.50
C ALA A 92 14.34 2.98 -7.55
N GLN A 93 15.44 2.35 -7.14
CA GLN A 93 15.58 0.90 -7.03
C GLN A 93 14.67 0.34 -5.95
N GLU A 94 14.57 0.94 -4.76
CA GLU A 94 13.63 0.46 -3.74
C GLU A 94 12.17 0.63 -4.12
N GLY A 95 11.79 1.72 -4.81
CA GLY A 95 10.43 1.80 -5.35
C GLY A 95 10.12 0.68 -6.35
N GLN A 96 11.13 0.25 -7.12
CA GLN A 96 11.02 -0.87 -8.06
C GLN A 96 11.09 -2.23 -7.35
N ASP A 97 11.92 -2.37 -6.32
CA ASP A 97 12.10 -3.58 -5.53
C ASP A 97 10.93 -3.80 -4.56
N GLU A 98 10.31 -2.77 -3.98
CA GLU A 98 9.01 -2.92 -3.30
C GLU A 98 7.93 -3.47 -4.26
N THR A 99 8.04 -3.13 -5.54
CA THR A 99 7.15 -3.66 -6.59
C THR A 99 7.54 -5.08 -7.03
N GLN A 100 8.84 -5.44 -6.96
CA GLN A 100 9.42 -6.63 -7.57
C GLN A 100 9.77 -7.75 -6.55
N GLU A 101 10.26 -7.37 -5.38
CA GLU A 101 10.55 -8.14 -4.15
C GLU A 101 9.27 -8.54 -3.39
N ASN A 102 8.24 -8.85 -4.15
CA ASN A 102 7.24 -9.78 -3.71
C ASN A 102 7.92 -11.16 -3.58
N SER A 103 8.41 -11.47 -2.37
CA SER A 103 8.69 -12.85 -2.00
C SER A 103 7.51 -13.73 -2.46
N LEU A 104 7.77 -14.96 -2.93
CA LEU A 104 6.70 -15.81 -3.47
C LEU A 104 5.50 -15.89 -2.51
N LYS A 105 5.76 -15.83 -1.20
CA LYS A 105 4.75 -15.77 -0.13
C LYS A 105 3.82 -14.54 -0.23
N VAL A 106 4.36 -13.34 -0.50
CA VAL A 106 3.56 -12.11 -0.66
C VAL A 106 2.76 -12.14 -1.96
N LYS A 107 3.40 -12.54 -3.08
CA LYS A 107 2.74 -12.72 -4.38
C LYS A 107 1.56 -13.70 -4.29
N ILE A 108 1.76 -14.81 -3.57
CA ILE A 108 0.72 -15.81 -3.26
C ILE A 108 -0.35 -15.19 -2.36
N ALA A 109 0.01 -14.44 -1.31
CA ALA A 109 -0.93 -13.80 -0.39
C ALA A 109 -1.91 -12.87 -1.11
N ILE A 110 -1.39 -12.01 -1.98
CA ILE A 110 -2.18 -11.04 -2.74
C ILE A 110 -3.14 -11.78 -3.70
N ARG A 111 -2.61 -12.72 -4.49
CA ARG A 111 -3.43 -13.49 -5.45
C ARG A 111 -4.47 -14.37 -4.77
N ALA A 112 -4.08 -15.07 -3.70
CA ALA A 112 -4.99 -15.92 -2.93
C ALA A 112 -6.09 -15.09 -2.28
N SER A 113 -5.76 -13.91 -1.73
CA SER A 113 -6.76 -13.01 -1.14
C SER A 113 -7.72 -12.45 -2.17
N PHE A 114 -7.23 -12.07 -3.36
CA PHE A 114 -8.10 -11.62 -4.44
C PHE A 114 -9.06 -12.73 -4.89
N ILE A 115 -8.56 -13.95 -5.11
CA ILE A 115 -9.38 -15.10 -5.51
C ILE A 115 -10.40 -15.44 -4.41
N ALA A 116 -9.98 -15.43 -3.14
CA ALA A 116 -10.87 -15.67 -2.03
C ALA A 116 -11.96 -14.60 -1.95
N ASN A 117 -11.64 -13.31 -2.06
CA ASN A 117 -12.62 -12.23 -2.05
C ASN A 117 -13.64 -12.38 -3.21
N CYS A 118 -13.20 -12.78 -4.41
CA CYS A 118 -14.11 -13.10 -5.51
C CYS A 118 -15.05 -14.29 -5.20
N ILE A 119 -14.53 -15.38 -4.61
CA ILE A 119 -15.36 -16.55 -4.24
C ILE A 119 -16.35 -16.16 -3.13
N LEU A 120 -15.89 -15.39 -2.15
CA LEU A 120 -16.69 -14.92 -1.02
C LEU A 120 -17.80 -13.97 -1.48
N ALA A 121 -17.51 -13.08 -2.42
CA ALA A 121 -18.51 -12.21 -3.05
C ALA A 121 -19.69 -13.03 -3.62
N VAL A 122 -19.40 -14.07 -4.41
CA VAL A 122 -20.44 -14.94 -5.01
C VAL A 122 -21.22 -15.67 -3.92
N LEU A 123 -20.52 -16.19 -2.92
CA LEU A 123 -21.13 -16.96 -1.84
C LEU A 123 -22.03 -16.08 -0.95
N GLN A 124 -21.61 -14.86 -0.63
CA GLN A 124 -22.40 -13.91 0.14
C GLN A 124 -23.57 -13.35 -0.65
N LEU A 125 -23.39 -13.08 -1.94
CA LEU A 125 -24.50 -12.71 -2.82
C LEU A 125 -25.58 -13.80 -2.85
N TYR A 126 -25.16 -15.06 -2.97
CA TYR A 126 -26.08 -16.20 -2.87
C TYR A 126 -26.78 -16.24 -1.50
N ALA A 127 -26.05 -16.04 -0.41
CA ALA A 127 -26.61 -16.03 0.94
C ALA A 127 -27.63 -14.90 1.15
N ALA A 128 -27.35 -13.70 0.63
CA ALA A 128 -28.24 -12.55 0.70
C ALA A 128 -29.55 -12.78 -0.07
N ILE A 129 -29.46 -13.24 -1.32
CA ILE A 129 -30.64 -13.51 -2.17
C ILE A 129 -31.49 -14.64 -1.58
N SER A 130 -30.87 -15.70 -1.08
CA SER A 130 -31.60 -16.86 -0.52
C SER A 130 -32.19 -16.60 0.87
N SER A 131 -31.55 -15.75 1.68
CA SER A 131 -32.04 -15.45 3.03
C SER A 131 -33.09 -14.35 3.07
N LEU A 132 -33.16 -13.50 2.04
CA LEU A 132 -33.94 -12.24 2.05
C LEU A 132 -33.63 -11.33 3.25
N SER A 133 -32.46 -11.50 3.89
CA SER A 133 -32.05 -10.74 5.09
C SER A 133 -31.34 -9.47 4.69
N LEU A 134 -31.78 -8.34 5.27
CA LEU A 134 -31.23 -7.02 4.97
C LEU A 134 -29.80 -6.87 5.49
N SER A 135 -29.44 -7.49 6.63
CA SER A 135 -28.05 -7.47 7.11
C SER A 135 -27.13 -8.22 6.15
N PHE A 136 -27.58 -9.34 5.58
CA PHE A 136 -26.78 -10.08 4.60
C PHE A 136 -26.65 -9.36 3.27
N PHE A 137 -27.66 -8.61 2.84
CA PHE A 137 -27.52 -7.73 1.69
C PHE A 137 -26.48 -6.63 1.92
N ALA A 138 -26.42 -6.05 3.12
CA ALA A 138 -25.41 -5.05 3.45
C ALA A 138 -23.98 -5.63 3.42
N THR A 139 -23.76 -6.79 4.03
CA THR A 139 -22.44 -7.45 4.01
C THR A 139 -22.05 -7.97 2.63
N ALA A 140 -23.02 -8.43 1.84
CA ALA A 140 -22.79 -8.91 0.49
C ALA A 140 -22.44 -7.79 -0.49
N ALA A 141 -23.07 -6.61 -0.34
CA ALA A 141 -22.73 -5.44 -1.13
C ALA A 141 -21.25 -5.07 -0.96
N ASP A 142 -20.79 -4.96 0.28
CA ASP A 142 -19.39 -4.67 0.61
C ASP A 142 -18.44 -5.67 -0.07
N SER A 143 -18.62 -6.97 0.19
CA SER A 143 -17.75 -8.02 -0.36
C SER A 143 -17.81 -8.18 -1.88
N VAL A 144 -18.92 -7.82 -2.55
CA VAL A 144 -19.04 -7.89 -4.01
C VAL A 144 -18.36 -6.72 -4.69
N PHE A 145 -18.53 -5.53 -4.12
CA PHE A 145 -18.00 -4.34 -4.73
C PHE A 145 -16.48 -4.24 -4.49
N ASP A 146 -15.91 -4.78 -3.41
CA ASP A 146 -14.46 -4.73 -3.15
C ASP A 146 -13.58 -5.34 -4.28
N PRO A 147 -13.83 -6.57 -4.78
CA PRO A 147 -13.18 -7.07 -5.99
C PRO A 147 -13.44 -6.19 -7.22
N GLY A 148 -14.64 -5.59 -7.31
CA GLY A 148 -15.01 -4.65 -8.38
C GLY A 148 -14.16 -3.39 -8.37
N ALA A 149 -13.85 -2.82 -7.20
CA ALA A 149 -12.95 -1.69 -7.03
C ALA A 149 -11.56 -2.04 -7.55
N ASN A 150 -11.03 -3.19 -7.10
CA ASN A 150 -9.71 -3.67 -7.51
C ASN A 150 -9.63 -3.90 -9.03
N TRP A 151 -10.68 -4.47 -9.63
CA TRP A 151 -10.76 -4.65 -11.07
C TRP A 151 -10.79 -3.31 -11.82
N LEU A 152 -11.64 -2.38 -11.39
CA LEU A 152 -11.77 -1.05 -11.97
C LEU A 152 -10.46 -0.26 -11.85
N LEU A 153 -9.82 -0.30 -10.68
CA LEU A 153 -8.53 0.34 -10.41
C LEU A 153 -7.43 -0.19 -11.32
N ASN A 154 -7.31 -1.52 -11.44
CA ASN A 154 -6.33 -2.14 -12.33
C ASN A 154 -6.61 -1.80 -13.81
N TYR A 155 -7.88 -1.75 -14.20
CA TYR A 155 -8.28 -1.31 -15.54
C TYR A 155 -7.88 0.14 -15.81
N LEU A 156 -8.19 1.05 -14.89
CA LEU A 156 -7.85 2.47 -14.97
C LEU A 156 -6.35 2.70 -14.97
N HIS A 157 -5.60 2.01 -14.11
CA HIS A 157 -4.15 2.10 -14.06
C HIS A 157 -3.52 1.64 -15.39
N LYS A 158 -3.99 0.53 -15.95
CA LYS A 158 -3.54 0.04 -17.26
C LYS A 158 -3.91 1.01 -18.39
N ASN A 159 -5.06 1.66 -18.31
CA ASN A 159 -5.50 2.64 -19.29
C ASN A 159 -4.72 3.96 -19.15
N SER A 160 -4.43 4.39 -17.92
CA SER A 160 -3.64 5.56 -17.57
C SER A 160 -2.24 5.50 -18.20
N ARG A 161 -1.59 4.33 -18.15
CA ARG A 161 -0.29 4.11 -18.81
C ARG A 161 -0.34 4.12 -20.35
N LYS A 162 -1.53 3.98 -20.94
CA LYS A 162 -1.74 3.92 -22.40
C LYS A 162 -2.34 5.21 -22.96
N LEU A 163 -2.48 6.26 -22.15
CA LEU A 163 -3.03 7.52 -22.60
C LEU A 163 -2.12 8.17 -23.64
N ASP A 164 -2.76 8.72 -24.65
CA ASP A 164 -2.09 9.54 -25.64
C ASP A 164 -1.66 10.87 -25.00
N GLN A 165 -0.35 11.09 -24.96
CA GLN A 165 0.28 12.29 -24.43
C GLN A 165 -0.14 13.55 -25.21
N HIS A 166 -0.55 13.43 -26.47
CA HIS A 166 -1.03 14.59 -27.24
C HIS A 166 -2.39 15.10 -26.73
N LYS A 167 -3.25 14.20 -26.26
CA LYS A 167 -4.57 14.55 -25.72
C LYS A 167 -4.51 14.88 -24.23
N TYR A 168 -3.64 14.20 -23.49
CA TYR A 168 -3.46 14.37 -22.05
C TYR A 168 -1.98 14.60 -21.72
N PRO A 169 -1.46 15.83 -21.91
CA PRO A 169 -0.04 16.14 -21.74
C PRO A 169 0.43 16.08 -20.29
N VAL A 170 -0.50 16.15 -19.33
CA VAL A 170 -0.22 16.05 -17.88
C VAL A 170 -0.18 14.58 -17.41
N GLY A 171 -0.33 13.62 -18.33
CA GLY A 171 -0.32 12.21 -17.99
C GLY A 171 -1.65 11.68 -17.45
N GLY A 172 -1.59 10.45 -16.94
CA GLY A 172 -2.75 9.65 -16.58
C GLY A 172 -3.00 9.46 -15.09
N ALA A 173 -2.12 9.94 -14.21
CA ALA A 173 -2.19 9.64 -12.78
C ALA A 173 -3.54 10.05 -12.15
N ARG A 174 -4.12 11.14 -12.64
CA ARG A 174 -5.43 11.65 -12.18
C ARG A 174 -6.61 10.74 -12.53
N LEU A 175 -6.52 9.92 -13.60
CA LEU A 175 -7.61 9.02 -13.97
C LEU A 175 -7.89 7.96 -12.89
N THR A 176 -6.83 7.50 -12.22
CA THR A 176 -6.93 6.54 -11.14
C THR A 176 -7.72 7.13 -9.97
N THR A 177 -7.37 8.35 -9.55
CA THR A 177 -8.08 9.10 -8.49
C THR A 177 -9.53 9.40 -8.87
N ILE A 178 -9.79 9.82 -10.12
CA ILE A 178 -11.16 10.05 -10.61
C ILE A 178 -11.99 8.76 -10.53
N GLY A 179 -11.39 7.62 -10.91
CA GLY A 179 -12.05 6.33 -10.79
C GLY A 179 -12.40 5.95 -9.35
N ASN A 180 -11.49 6.19 -8.41
CA ASN A 180 -11.73 5.96 -6.99
C ASN A 180 -12.89 6.84 -6.47
N ILE A 181 -12.98 8.08 -6.92
CA ILE A 181 -14.09 8.98 -6.58
C ILE A 181 -15.42 8.44 -7.12
N VAL A 182 -15.47 8.07 -8.40
CA VAL A 182 -16.69 7.51 -9.02
C VAL A 182 -17.14 6.24 -8.28
N TYR A 183 -16.18 5.38 -7.93
CA TYR A 183 -16.45 4.17 -7.19
C TYR A 183 -16.96 4.46 -5.77
N ALA A 184 -16.37 5.41 -5.05
CA ALA A 184 -16.83 5.82 -3.73
C ALA A 184 -18.29 6.33 -3.76
N PHE A 185 -18.67 7.07 -4.80
CA PHE A 185 -20.07 7.49 -4.99
C PHE A 185 -21.02 6.32 -5.30
N ALA A 186 -20.56 5.33 -6.07
CA ALA A 186 -21.35 4.12 -6.32
C ALA A 186 -21.63 3.35 -5.01
N MET A 187 -20.61 3.18 -4.17
CA MET A 187 -20.74 2.54 -2.85
C MET A 187 -21.65 3.32 -1.91
N LEU A 188 -21.52 4.65 -1.89
CA LEU A 188 -22.40 5.51 -1.11
C LEU A 188 -23.87 5.39 -1.57
N THR A 189 -24.11 5.30 -2.88
CA THR A 189 -25.45 5.10 -3.45
C THR A 189 -26.05 3.76 -3.02
N VAL A 190 -25.29 2.66 -3.15
CA VAL A 190 -25.72 1.32 -2.73
C VAL A 190 -26.04 1.31 -1.23
N SER A 191 -25.19 1.93 -0.42
CA SER A 191 -25.38 2.00 1.03
C SER A 191 -26.62 2.81 1.43
N ILE A 192 -26.90 3.92 0.74
CA ILE A 192 -28.13 4.71 0.96
C ILE A 192 -29.37 3.90 0.59
N ILE A 193 -29.32 3.16 -0.52
CA ILE A 193 -30.42 2.27 -0.94
C ILE A 193 -30.67 1.19 0.13
N LEU A 194 -29.61 0.59 0.69
CA LEU A 194 -29.71 -0.39 1.78
C LEU A 194 -30.32 0.21 3.05
N VAL A 195 -29.93 1.43 3.42
CA VAL A 195 -30.57 2.16 4.53
C VAL A 195 -32.05 2.38 4.25
N ALA A 196 -32.42 2.81 3.05
CA ALA A 196 -33.81 3.05 2.67
C ALA A 196 -34.65 1.76 2.74
N PHE A 197 -34.14 0.64 2.20
CA PHE A 197 -34.81 -0.66 2.31
C PHE A 197 -34.88 -1.17 3.74
N SER A 198 -33.88 -0.89 4.57
CA SER A 198 -33.89 -1.28 5.97
C SER A 198 -34.91 -0.48 6.79
N ILE A 199 -35.04 0.82 6.51
CA ILE A 199 -36.09 1.68 7.10
C ILE A 199 -37.47 1.23 6.62
N GLN A 200 -37.62 0.95 5.32
CA GLN A 200 -38.88 0.43 4.78
C GLN A 200 -39.26 -0.90 5.43
N GLY A 201 -38.31 -1.83 5.59
CA GLY A 201 -38.51 -3.08 6.32
C GLY A 201 -38.92 -2.88 7.77
N LEU A 202 -38.51 -1.78 8.40
CA LEU A 202 -38.90 -1.42 9.76
C LEU A 202 -40.31 -0.82 9.84
N VAL A 203 -40.75 -0.09 8.80
CA VAL A 203 -42.04 0.62 8.77
C VAL A 203 -43.18 -0.24 8.18
N SER A 204 -42.91 -0.99 7.10
CA SER A 204 -43.88 -1.79 6.36
C SER A 204 -44.17 -3.14 7.02
N HIS A 205 -44.36 -3.17 8.33
CA HIS A 205 -44.50 -4.38 9.14
C HIS A 205 -45.58 -5.35 8.60
N GLU A 206 -45.17 -6.37 7.83
CA GLU A 206 -46.08 -7.36 7.22
C GLU A 206 -45.73 -8.84 7.55
N GLY A 207 -44.75 -9.08 8.42
CA GLY A 207 -44.32 -10.44 8.83
C GLY A 207 -44.49 -10.72 10.33
N GLY A 208 -44.54 -12.00 10.71
CA GLY A 208 -44.62 -12.44 12.11
C GLY A 208 -43.42 -12.02 12.98
N ASP A 209 -43.45 -12.39 14.27
CA ASP A 209 -42.48 -11.93 15.28
C ASP A 209 -41.00 -12.25 14.98
N THR A 210 -40.75 -13.19 14.06
CA THR A 210 -39.43 -13.69 13.66
C THR A 210 -39.31 -13.83 12.14
N LEU A 211 -38.13 -13.49 11.60
CA LEU A 211 -37.77 -13.76 10.21
C LEU A 211 -37.54 -15.26 9.98
N GLU A 212 -37.85 -15.77 8.77
CA GLU A 212 -37.52 -17.15 8.40
C GLU A 212 -36.00 -17.36 8.42
N PHE A 213 -35.55 -18.28 9.28
CA PHE A 213 -34.14 -18.58 9.46
C PHE A 213 -33.66 -19.53 8.35
N HIS A 214 -33.11 -18.96 7.27
CA HIS A 214 -32.51 -19.78 6.23
C HIS A 214 -31.13 -20.30 6.69
N ILE A 215 -31.11 -21.47 7.32
CA ILE A 215 -29.90 -22.17 7.81
C ILE A 215 -28.78 -22.20 6.75
N PRO A 216 -29.06 -22.49 5.46
CA PRO A 216 -28.00 -22.50 4.45
C PRO A 216 -27.31 -21.14 4.26
N SER A 217 -28.02 -20.02 4.41
CA SER A 217 -27.43 -18.68 4.27
C SER A 217 -26.53 -18.33 5.44
N VAL A 218 -26.92 -18.69 6.66
CA VAL A 218 -26.08 -18.50 7.86
C VAL A 218 -24.83 -19.36 7.78
N VAL A 219 -24.96 -20.61 7.31
CA VAL A 219 -23.80 -21.49 7.07
C VAL A 219 -22.90 -20.90 5.99
N ALA A 220 -23.47 -20.36 4.91
CA ALA A 220 -22.72 -19.71 3.83
C ALA A 220 -21.91 -18.51 4.38
N VAL A 221 -22.55 -17.55 5.05
CA VAL A 221 -21.82 -16.40 5.63
C VAL A 221 -20.85 -16.84 6.74
N GLY A 222 -21.15 -17.92 7.48
CA GLY A 222 -20.24 -18.54 8.44
C GLY A 222 -18.98 -19.13 7.79
N VAL A 223 -19.12 -19.85 6.68
CA VAL A 223 -17.98 -20.33 5.88
C VAL A 223 -17.17 -19.15 5.33
N ALA A 224 -17.84 -18.07 4.93
CA ALA A 224 -17.16 -16.86 4.49
C ALA A 224 -16.33 -16.21 5.61
N LEU A 225 -16.89 -16.15 6.82
CA LEU A 225 -16.22 -15.63 8.01
C LEU A 225 -14.99 -16.47 8.38
N VAL A 226 -15.13 -17.80 8.37
CA VAL A 226 -14.00 -18.71 8.64
C VAL A 226 -12.91 -18.55 7.59
N THR A 227 -13.28 -18.43 6.31
CA THR A 227 -12.32 -18.23 5.22
C THR A 227 -11.57 -16.91 5.38
N LYS A 228 -12.27 -15.80 5.66
CA LYS A 228 -11.62 -14.50 5.95
C LYS A 228 -10.76 -14.56 7.21
N PHE A 229 -11.17 -15.30 8.24
CA PHE A 229 -10.36 -15.48 9.45
C PHE A 229 -9.05 -16.23 9.16
N LEU A 230 -9.07 -17.27 8.33
CA LEU A 230 -7.86 -17.97 7.90
C LEU A 230 -6.93 -17.07 7.08
N LEU A 231 -7.49 -16.26 6.18
CA LEU A 231 -6.73 -15.26 5.41
C LEU A 231 -6.14 -14.19 6.32
N PHE A 232 -6.90 -13.72 7.30
CA PHE A 232 -6.44 -12.79 8.32
C PHE A 232 -5.25 -13.36 9.10
N LEU A 233 -5.30 -14.62 9.54
CA LEU A 233 -4.18 -15.26 10.24
C LEU A 233 -2.96 -15.43 9.33
N TYR A 234 -3.17 -15.80 8.07
CA TYR A 234 -2.09 -15.90 7.10
C TYR A 234 -1.42 -14.54 6.89
N CYS A 235 -2.19 -13.50 6.58
CA CYS A 235 -1.69 -12.12 6.42
C CYS A 235 -1.05 -11.59 7.72
N PHE A 236 -1.58 -11.93 8.89
CA PHE A 236 -0.99 -11.53 10.18
C PHE A 236 0.42 -12.08 10.38
N SER A 237 0.69 -13.30 9.91
CA SER A 237 2.00 -13.94 10.00
C SER A 237 3.05 -13.31 9.09
N ILE A 238 2.63 -12.66 8.01
CA ILE A 238 3.51 -12.02 7.01
C ILE A 238 3.34 -10.49 6.94
N ARG A 239 2.66 -9.88 7.92
CA ARG A 239 2.29 -8.45 7.89
C ARG A 239 3.47 -7.49 7.84
N ASN A 240 4.62 -7.90 8.39
CA ASN A 240 5.83 -7.08 8.42
C ASN A 240 6.68 -7.24 7.15
N ALA A 241 6.27 -8.10 6.21
CA ALA A 241 7.05 -8.39 5.01
C ALA A 241 6.82 -7.36 3.88
N SER A 242 5.67 -6.67 3.86
CA SER A 242 5.37 -5.66 2.85
C SER A 242 4.21 -4.77 3.31
N SER A 243 4.27 -3.49 2.95
CA SER A 243 3.19 -2.51 3.13
C SER A 243 1.86 -2.99 2.51
N GLN A 244 1.91 -3.66 1.36
CA GLN A 244 0.72 -4.19 0.68
C GLN A 244 0.02 -5.27 1.51
N VAL A 245 0.78 -6.12 2.20
CA VAL A 245 0.23 -7.17 3.07
C VAL A 245 -0.39 -6.57 4.33
N GLN A 246 0.20 -5.50 4.85
CA GLN A 246 -0.37 -4.78 5.99
C GLN A 246 -1.74 -4.20 5.65
N VAL A 247 -1.86 -3.51 4.50
CA VAL A 247 -3.15 -2.98 4.03
C VAL A 247 -4.17 -4.10 3.86
N LEU A 248 -3.77 -5.21 3.24
CA LEU A 248 -4.64 -6.38 3.06
C LEU A 248 -5.05 -7.04 4.38
N TRP A 249 -4.19 -7.00 5.40
CA TRP A 249 -4.54 -7.47 6.73
C TRP A 249 -5.57 -6.55 7.41
N GLU A 250 -5.42 -5.23 7.27
CA GLU A 250 -6.38 -4.25 7.79
C GLU A 250 -7.76 -4.41 7.13
N ASP A 251 -7.78 -4.68 5.82
CA ASP A 251 -8.95 -5.01 5.02
C ASP A 251 -9.67 -6.26 5.57
N HIS A 252 -8.98 -7.41 5.61
CA HIS A 252 -9.55 -8.66 6.15
C HIS A 252 -10.05 -8.52 7.59
N ARG A 253 -9.39 -7.68 8.40
CA ARG A 253 -9.81 -7.38 9.77
C ARG A 253 -11.14 -6.62 9.78
N ASN A 254 -11.24 -5.56 8.99
CA ASN A 254 -12.46 -4.76 8.90
C ASN A 254 -13.64 -5.63 8.43
N ASP A 255 -13.39 -6.46 7.42
CA ASP A 255 -14.42 -7.34 6.86
C ASP A 255 -14.86 -8.41 7.85
N LEU A 256 -13.94 -8.92 8.68
CA LEU A 256 -14.29 -9.87 9.74
C LEU A 256 -15.26 -9.22 10.75
N PHE A 257 -15.05 -7.95 11.08
CA PHE A 257 -15.96 -7.21 11.97
C PHE A 257 -17.31 -6.98 11.33
N ILE A 258 -17.36 -6.49 10.08
CA ILE A 258 -18.61 -6.20 9.36
C ILE A 258 -19.42 -7.48 9.12
N ASN A 259 -18.79 -8.53 8.60
CA ASN A 259 -19.43 -9.82 8.35
C ASN A 259 -19.85 -10.52 9.65
N GLY A 260 -19.01 -10.46 10.69
CA GLY A 260 -19.34 -11.01 12.01
C GLY A 260 -20.54 -10.30 12.63
N PHE A 261 -20.59 -8.97 12.52
CA PHE A 261 -21.73 -8.20 12.98
C PHE A 261 -23.01 -8.53 12.18
N GLY A 262 -22.91 -8.69 10.86
CA GLY A 262 -24.04 -9.10 10.02
C GLY A 262 -24.62 -10.48 10.36
N ILE A 263 -23.78 -11.49 10.66
CA ILE A 263 -24.25 -12.79 11.14
C ILE A 263 -24.96 -12.66 12.49
N LEU A 264 -24.40 -11.86 13.40
CA LEU A 264 -24.95 -11.65 14.73
C LEU A 264 -26.34 -11.01 14.64
N THR A 265 -26.48 -9.91 13.89
CA THR A 265 -27.75 -9.18 13.74
C THR A 265 -28.80 -10.00 13.00
N SER A 266 -28.41 -10.73 11.96
CA SER A 266 -29.32 -11.63 11.24
C SER A 266 -29.80 -12.79 12.12
N SER A 267 -28.89 -13.44 12.85
CA SER A 267 -29.23 -14.54 13.76
C SER A 267 -30.09 -14.08 14.94
N ALA A 268 -29.81 -12.89 15.48
CA ALA A 268 -30.61 -12.27 16.52
C ALA A 268 -31.99 -11.82 15.98
N GLY A 269 -32.06 -11.36 14.73
CA GLY A 269 -33.30 -11.03 14.02
C GLY A 269 -34.26 -12.23 13.91
N ALA A 270 -33.70 -13.41 13.65
CA ALA A 270 -34.46 -14.64 13.51
C ALA A 270 -34.85 -15.31 14.84
N LYS A 271 -34.04 -15.18 15.91
CA LYS A 271 -34.30 -15.84 17.20
C LYS A 271 -34.91 -14.96 18.28
N LEU A 272 -34.62 -13.67 18.28
CA LEU A 272 -35.06 -12.75 19.34
C LEU A 272 -36.22 -11.87 18.88
N ARG A 273 -35.99 -11.01 17.88
CA ARG A 273 -36.97 -10.04 17.38
C ARG A 273 -36.65 -9.64 15.95
N TRP A 274 -37.67 -9.63 15.08
CA TRP A 274 -37.56 -9.29 13.66
C TRP A 274 -36.82 -7.97 13.35
N TRP A 275 -36.97 -6.93 14.19
CA TRP A 275 -36.37 -5.60 13.94
C TRP A 275 -34.85 -5.53 14.11
N ILE A 276 -34.23 -6.55 14.71
CA ILE A 276 -32.78 -6.56 14.95
C ILE A 276 -32.01 -6.67 13.62
N ASP A 277 -32.54 -7.41 12.65
CA ASP A 277 -31.94 -7.52 11.32
C ASP A 277 -31.93 -6.19 10.54
N PRO A 278 -33.06 -5.50 10.32
CA PRO A 278 -33.06 -4.19 9.65
C PRO A 278 -32.27 -3.13 10.44
N MET A 279 -32.28 -3.16 11.78
CA MET A 279 -31.43 -2.24 12.56
C MET A 279 -29.93 -2.54 12.35
N GLY A 280 -29.55 -3.82 12.32
CA GLY A 280 -28.18 -4.24 12.03
C GLY A 280 -27.72 -3.76 10.66
N ALA A 281 -28.56 -3.95 9.64
CA ALA A 281 -28.33 -3.47 8.28
C ALA A 281 -28.17 -1.95 8.19
N ILE A 282 -28.97 -1.17 8.93
CA ILE A 282 -28.80 0.30 9.03
C ILE A 282 -27.43 0.63 9.64
N LEU A 283 -27.06 0.00 10.75
CA LEU A 283 -25.80 0.31 11.43
C LEU A 283 -24.60 -0.01 10.54
N ILE A 284 -24.61 -1.17 9.86
CA ILE A 284 -23.56 -1.56 8.91
C ILE A 284 -23.48 -0.54 7.77
N SER A 285 -24.63 -0.22 7.17
CA SER A 285 -24.67 0.71 6.02
C SER A 285 -24.20 2.11 6.40
N LEU A 286 -24.49 2.60 7.62
CA LEU A 286 -23.99 3.88 8.11
C LEU A 286 -22.46 3.89 8.30
N MET A 287 -21.88 2.77 8.77
CA MET A 287 -20.42 2.63 8.88
C MET A 287 -19.76 2.65 7.50
N ILE A 288 -20.35 1.95 6.52
CA ILE A 288 -19.88 1.96 5.12
C ILE A 288 -19.97 3.37 4.54
N ILE A 289 -21.09 4.08 4.73
CA ILE A 289 -21.25 5.49 4.28
C ILE A 289 -20.17 6.37 4.89
N TYR A 290 -19.91 6.27 6.20
CA TYR A 290 -18.90 7.07 6.87
C TYR A 290 -17.50 6.81 6.30
N SER A 291 -17.12 5.53 6.17
CA SER A 291 -15.83 5.11 5.61
C SER A 291 -15.63 5.66 4.18
N TRP A 292 -16.59 5.41 3.28
CA TRP A 292 -16.50 5.85 1.89
C TRP A 292 -16.58 7.37 1.73
N THR A 293 -17.25 8.08 2.65
CA THR A 293 -17.25 9.55 2.65
C THR A 293 -15.88 10.10 2.98
N LEU A 294 -15.19 9.54 3.98
CA LEU A 294 -13.81 9.94 4.30
C LEU A 294 -12.88 9.65 3.13
N THR A 295 -12.94 8.43 2.57
CA THR A 295 -12.15 8.05 1.39
C THR A 295 -12.42 8.99 0.22
N SER A 296 -13.68 9.34 -0.05
CA SER A 296 -14.05 10.27 -1.12
C SER A 296 -13.41 11.65 -0.91
N ILE A 297 -13.49 12.20 0.31
CA ILE A 297 -12.86 13.49 0.65
C ILE A 297 -11.34 13.44 0.43
N GLU A 298 -10.67 12.37 0.83
CA GLU A 298 -9.24 12.20 0.61
C GLU A 298 -8.90 12.17 -0.88
N GLN A 299 -9.63 11.39 -1.68
CA GLN A 299 -9.41 11.34 -3.13
C GLN A 299 -9.68 12.69 -3.80
N PHE A 300 -10.69 13.44 -3.34
CA PHE A 300 -10.93 14.81 -3.81
C PHE A 300 -9.78 15.76 -3.45
N GLN A 301 -9.20 15.64 -2.25
CA GLN A 301 -8.03 16.43 -1.87
C GLN A 301 -6.81 16.11 -2.74
N LEU A 302 -6.59 14.84 -3.08
CA LEU A 302 -5.52 14.43 -4.00
C LEU A 302 -5.73 15.04 -5.39
N LEU A 303 -6.98 15.04 -5.89
CA LEU A 303 -7.31 15.66 -7.17
C LEU A 303 -7.18 17.20 -7.13
N ALA A 304 -7.45 17.82 -5.99
CA ALA A 304 -7.32 19.26 -5.78
C ALA A 304 -5.87 19.75 -5.61
N GLY A 305 -4.88 18.85 -5.58
CA GLY A 305 -3.48 19.23 -5.42
C GLY A 305 -3.10 19.49 -3.97
N LYS A 306 -3.52 18.64 -3.04
CA LYS A 306 -3.03 18.66 -1.65
C LYS A 306 -1.49 18.66 -1.62
N ALA A 307 -0.92 19.47 -0.75
CA ALA A 307 0.52 19.56 -0.57
C ALA A 307 1.11 18.21 -0.13
N ALA A 308 2.30 17.89 -0.64
CA ALA A 308 3.05 16.73 -0.22
C ALA A 308 3.45 16.83 1.27
N PRO A 309 3.70 15.69 1.93
CA PRO A 309 4.25 15.67 3.28
C PRO A 309 5.53 16.49 3.41
N VAL A 310 5.75 17.08 4.59
CA VAL A 310 6.93 17.94 4.85
C VAL A 310 8.23 17.15 4.65
N GLU A 311 8.23 15.86 5.00
CA GLU A 311 9.33 14.93 4.79
C GLU A 311 9.75 14.84 3.31
N PHE A 312 8.78 14.78 2.41
CA PHE A 312 9.05 14.70 0.98
C PHE A 312 9.61 16.02 0.45
N ASN A 313 9.05 17.16 0.87
CA ASN A 313 9.60 18.47 0.53
C ASN A 313 11.05 18.63 1.04
N GLN A 314 11.35 18.15 2.26
CA GLN A 314 12.71 18.17 2.80
C GLN A 314 13.68 17.32 1.98
N LEU A 315 13.23 16.16 1.49
CA LEU A 315 14.02 15.32 0.59
C LEU A 315 14.34 16.04 -0.71
N VAL A 316 13.34 16.61 -1.38
CA VAL A 316 13.53 17.37 -2.63
C VAL A 316 14.49 18.54 -2.42
N ILE A 317 14.29 19.33 -1.36
CA ILE A 317 15.16 20.48 -1.01
C ILE A 317 16.59 20.02 -0.79
N TYR A 318 16.79 18.94 -0.03
CA TYR A 318 18.13 18.42 0.25
C TYR A 318 18.84 17.96 -1.03
N LYS A 319 18.12 17.23 -1.89
CA LYS A 319 18.65 16.74 -3.16
C LYS A 319 18.98 17.87 -4.12
N ALA A 320 18.10 18.86 -4.25
CA ALA A 320 18.35 20.03 -5.07
C ALA A 320 19.54 20.88 -4.58
N LEU A 321 19.68 21.11 -3.27
CA LEU A 321 20.82 21.84 -2.71
C LEU A 321 22.16 21.10 -2.84
N THR A 322 22.13 19.77 -2.84
CA THR A 322 23.34 18.92 -2.90
C THR A 322 23.72 18.57 -4.34
N PHE A 323 22.93 18.99 -5.33
CA PHE A 323 23.12 18.56 -6.72
C PHE A 323 24.35 19.18 -7.38
N SER A 324 24.57 20.49 -7.16
CA SER A 324 25.67 21.24 -7.78
C SER A 324 26.11 22.38 -6.87
N GLU A 325 27.42 22.64 -6.81
CA GLU A 325 28.00 23.76 -6.06
C GLU A 325 27.54 25.15 -6.57
N GLU A 326 27.01 25.21 -7.79
CA GLU A 326 26.49 26.47 -8.38
C GLU A 326 25.12 26.86 -7.82
N ILE A 327 24.41 25.92 -7.21
CA ILE A 327 23.13 26.19 -6.55
C ILE A 327 23.44 26.82 -5.19
N THR A 328 23.24 28.13 -5.09
CA THR A 328 23.56 28.89 -3.87
C THR A 328 22.45 28.74 -2.83
N GLN A 329 21.19 28.74 -3.29
CA GLN A 329 20.01 28.69 -2.42
C GLN A 329 18.80 28.14 -3.18
N ILE A 330 17.82 27.60 -2.46
CA ILE A 330 16.47 27.34 -2.98
C ILE A 330 15.54 28.45 -2.48
N ASP A 331 14.87 29.14 -3.40
CA ASP A 331 13.93 30.22 -3.07
C ASP A 331 12.59 29.63 -2.61
N SER A 332 12.05 28.69 -3.38
CA SER A 332 10.77 28.03 -3.11
C SER A 332 10.78 26.58 -3.60
N CYS A 333 10.14 25.71 -2.82
CA CYS A 333 9.93 24.31 -3.19
C CYS A 333 8.50 23.94 -2.84
N LYS A 334 7.73 23.54 -3.85
CA LYS A 334 6.33 23.14 -3.73
C LYS A 334 6.15 21.78 -4.38
N ALA A 335 5.89 20.76 -3.59
CA ALA A 335 5.37 19.50 -4.10
C ALA A 335 3.90 19.35 -3.76
N TYR A 336 3.09 18.97 -4.75
CA TYR A 336 1.65 18.76 -4.59
C TYR A 336 1.18 17.55 -5.40
N HIS A 337 0.09 16.95 -4.96
CA HIS A 337 -0.45 15.75 -5.59
C HIS A 337 -1.02 16.03 -7.01
N SER A 338 -0.72 15.13 -7.94
CA SER A 338 -1.39 14.98 -9.23
C SER A 338 -1.89 13.55 -9.31
N GLY A 339 -3.04 13.32 -8.67
CA GLY A 339 -3.52 11.96 -8.41
C GLY A 339 -2.66 11.24 -7.36
N GLU A 340 -2.10 10.08 -7.70
CA GLU A 340 -1.28 9.28 -6.77
C GLU A 340 0.19 9.74 -6.68
N LYS A 341 0.66 10.51 -7.66
CA LYS A 341 2.04 11.01 -7.74
C LYS A 341 2.13 12.49 -7.40
N TYR A 342 3.35 13.02 -7.32
CA TYR A 342 3.64 14.44 -7.09
C TYR A 342 4.07 15.15 -8.36
N ILE A 343 3.60 16.39 -8.49
CA ILE A 343 4.27 17.42 -9.29
C ILE A 343 5.14 18.23 -8.33
N VAL A 344 6.39 18.44 -8.71
CA VAL A 344 7.38 19.16 -7.91
C VAL A 344 7.80 20.42 -8.64
N GLU A 345 7.68 21.57 -7.99
CA GLU A 345 8.18 22.86 -8.47
C GLU A 345 9.29 23.33 -7.54
N VAL A 346 10.48 23.57 -8.09
CA VAL A 346 11.66 24.03 -7.34
C VAL A 346 12.24 25.26 -8.02
N ASP A 347 12.37 26.33 -7.26
CA ASP A 347 12.96 27.59 -7.71
C ASP A 347 14.39 27.67 -7.14
N ILE A 348 15.40 27.63 -8.01
CA ILE A 348 16.82 27.60 -7.60
C ILE A 348 17.51 28.93 -7.88
N VAL A 349 18.41 29.32 -6.96
CA VAL A 349 19.16 30.57 -7.04
C VAL A 349 20.60 30.26 -7.41
N MET A 350 21.04 30.81 -8.54
CA MET A 350 22.40 30.71 -9.07
C MET A 350 23.07 32.10 -9.15
N PRO A 351 24.41 32.16 -9.19
CA PRO A 351 25.14 33.40 -9.42
C PRO A 351 24.73 34.12 -10.72
N ALA A 352 24.69 35.45 -10.68
CA ALA A 352 24.24 36.27 -11.82
C ALA A 352 25.22 36.26 -13.02
N ASP A 353 26.46 35.83 -12.79
CA ASP A 353 27.50 35.66 -13.81
C ASP A 353 27.48 34.27 -14.47
N THR A 354 26.66 33.35 -13.99
CA THR A 354 26.50 32.02 -14.60
C THR A 354 25.88 32.16 -15.99
N PRO A 355 26.51 31.60 -17.05
CA PRO A 355 25.98 31.71 -18.40
C PRO A 355 24.71 30.87 -18.56
N LEU A 356 23.73 31.39 -19.31
CA LEU A 356 22.40 30.79 -19.47
C LEU A 356 22.41 29.31 -19.90
N TRP A 357 23.34 28.92 -20.79
CA TRP A 357 23.44 27.52 -21.22
C TRP A 357 23.79 26.59 -20.05
N LYS A 358 24.63 27.04 -19.12
CA LYS A 358 25.05 26.27 -17.96
C LYS A 358 23.94 26.21 -16.91
N THR A 359 23.25 27.32 -16.69
CA THR A 359 22.03 27.37 -15.87
C THR A 359 20.98 26.39 -16.40
N HIS A 360 20.73 26.41 -17.72
CA HIS A 360 19.79 25.50 -18.36
C HIS A 360 20.20 24.03 -18.17
N ASP A 361 21.46 23.68 -18.41
CA ASP A 361 21.93 22.30 -18.30
C ASP A 361 21.83 21.80 -16.86
N ILE A 362 22.23 22.61 -15.86
CA ILE A 362 22.09 22.25 -14.44
C ILE A 362 20.62 22.09 -14.04
N SER A 363 19.74 23.01 -14.47
CA SER A 363 18.30 22.92 -14.18
C SER A 363 17.66 21.69 -14.83
N GLN A 364 18.05 21.37 -16.08
CA GLN A 364 17.54 20.21 -16.80
C GLN A 364 18.03 18.90 -16.17
N ASP A 365 19.31 18.80 -15.83
CA ASP A 365 19.86 17.61 -15.18
C ASP A 365 19.23 17.38 -13.79
N LEU A 366 19.01 18.46 -13.02
CA LEU A 366 18.29 18.39 -11.75
C LEU A 366 16.85 17.93 -11.95
N GLN A 367 16.17 18.44 -12.98
CA GLN A 367 14.81 18.03 -13.32
C GLN A 367 14.76 16.53 -13.62
N ASP A 368 15.63 16.05 -14.50
CA ASP A 368 15.71 14.65 -14.89
C ASP A 368 16.00 13.77 -13.67
N GLN A 369 16.88 14.21 -12.77
CA GLN A 369 17.19 13.48 -11.54
C GLN A 369 15.99 13.41 -10.59
N LEU A 370 15.26 14.50 -10.38
CA LEU A 370 14.06 14.51 -9.53
C LEU A 370 12.93 13.65 -10.13
N GLU A 371 12.81 13.60 -11.46
CA GLU A 371 11.82 12.76 -12.15
C GLU A 371 12.11 11.25 -12.04
N THR A 372 13.35 10.85 -11.69
CA THR A 372 13.66 9.44 -11.41
C THR A 372 13.08 8.93 -10.09
N LEU A 373 12.67 9.84 -9.18
CA LEU A 373 12.04 9.44 -7.92
C LEU A 373 10.68 8.76 -8.19
N PRO A 374 10.38 7.62 -7.55
CA PRO A 374 9.22 6.80 -7.91
C PRO A 374 7.87 7.52 -7.72
N MET A 375 7.84 8.45 -6.77
CA MET A 375 6.65 9.23 -6.40
C MET A 375 6.48 10.52 -7.23
N VAL A 376 7.45 10.89 -8.07
CA VAL A 376 7.39 12.10 -8.90
C VAL A 376 6.82 11.73 -10.28
N GLU A 377 5.84 12.50 -10.74
CA GLU A 377 5.32 12.42 -12.12
C GLU A 377 6.06 13.40 -13.02
N ARG A 378 6.30 14.62 -12.52
CA ARG A 378 6.99 15.68 -13.24
C ARG A 378 7.67 16.62 -12.26
N ALA A 379 8.85 17.11 -12.62
CA ALA A 379 9.51 18.19 -11.91
C ALA A 379 9.58 19.45 -12.81
N PHE A 380 9.51 20.61 -12.20
CA PHE A 380 9.74 21.91 -12.84
C PHE A 380 10.82 22.60 -12.03
N VAL A 381 11.96 22.86 -12.67
CA VAL A 381 13.08 23.59 -12.08
C VAL A 381 13.15 24.95 -12.75
N GLN A 382 13.05 26.02 -11.96
CA GLN A 382 13.06 27.42 -12.43
C GLN A 382 14.31 28.16 -12.00
#